data_AF-A0A193SNN1-F1
#
_entry.id   AF-A0A193SNN1-F1
#
_cell.length_a   1.000
_cell.length_b   1.000
_cell.length_c   1.000
_cell.angle_alpha   90.00
_cell.angle_beta   90.00
_cell.angle_gamma   90.00
#
_symmetry.space_group_name_H-M   'P 1'
#
loop_
_entity.id
_entity.type
_entity.pdbx_description
1 polymer ?
#
loop_
_entity_poly.entity_id
_entity_poly.type
_entity_poly.pdbx_seq_one_letter_code
_entity_poly.pdbx_strand_id
1 'polypeptide(L)' 'MKAVQAHKVSGENMVLVTHSGCIDQFERKVGVPGGERSSEYAQAFFVQIDGSHPPKILGSLNAGQWANLNSEQFN' A
#
# COMPACT_ATOMS: atom_id res chain seq x y z
N MET A 1 12.14 4.02 -1.55
CA MET A 1 11.23 5.16 -1.80
C MET A 1 11.68 6.03 -2.96
N LYS A 2 12.93 6.52 -3.01
CA LYS A 2 13.41 7.40 -4.11
C LYS A 2 13.14 6.88 -5.53
N ALA A 3 13.45 5.60 -5.81
CA ALA A 3 13.21 5.01 -7.13
C ALA A 3 11.71 4.97 -7.51
N VAL A 4 10.85 4.67 -6.53
CA VAL A 4 9.39 4.64 -6.71
C VAL A 4 8.85 6.05 -6.97
N GLN A 5 9.30 7.05 -6.19
CA GLN A 5 8.91 8.45 -6.39
C GLN A 5 9.36 9.00 -7.74
N ALA A 6 10.53 8.60 -8.24
CA ALA A 6 11.04 9.04 -9.54
C ALA A 6 10.18 8.58 -10.73
N HIS A 7 9.38 7.52 -10.57
CA HIS A 7 8.50 6.98 -11.61
C HIS A 7 7.03 7.34 -11.38
N LYS A 8 6.71 8.07 -10.30
CA LYS A 8 5.34 8.52 -10.03
C LYS A 8 5.04 9.78 -10.83
N VAL A 9 4.00 9.72 -11.66
CA VAL A 9 3.49 10.88 -12.40
C VAL A 9 2.59 11.72 -11.49
N SER A 10 2.74 13.04 -11.55
CA SER A 10 1.90 13.97 -10.79
C SER A 10 0.45 13.91 -11.27
N GLY A 11 -0.50 13.89 -10.32
CA GLY A 11 -1.94 13.77 -10.62
C GLY A 11 -2.43 12.34 -10.87
N GLU A 12 -1.55 11.34 -10.89
CA GLU A 12 -1.91 9.95 -11.16
C GLU A 12 -1.66 9.05 -9.94
N ASN A 13 -2.51 8.03 -9.77
CA ASN A 13 -2.25 6.94 -8.85
C ASN A 13 -1.24 5.97 -9.49
N MET A 14 -0.24 5.55 -8.73
CA MET A 14 0.76 4.61 -9.20
C MET A 14 0.52 3.26 -8.53
N VAL A 15 0.40 2.20 -9.33
CA VAL A 15 0.28 0.82 -8.86
C VAL A 15 1.67 0.18 -8.86
N LEU A 16 2.11 -0.31 -7.70
CA LEU A 16 3.38 -1.03 -7.55
C LEU A 16 3.09 -2.48 -7.16
N VAL A 17 3.49 -3.43 -8.00
CA VAL A 17 3.42 -4.87 -7.71
C VAL A 17 4.80 -5.33 -7.24
N THR A 18 4.85 -6.00 -6.08
CA THR A 18 6.10 -6.46 -5.48
C THR A 18 5.89 -7.70 -4.60
N HIS A 19 6.97 -8.20 -4.00
CA HIS A 19 6.94 -9.37 -3.12
C HIS A 19 6.50 -9.00 -1.69
N SER A 20 5.93 -9.97 -0.98
CA SER A 20 5.52 -9.83 0.43
C SER A 20 6.66 -9.31 1.33
N GLY A 21 7.88 -9.83 1.15
CA GLY A 21 9.05 -9.34 1.91
C GLY A 21 9.39 -7.86 1.67
N CYS A 22 9.12 -7.34 0.47
CA CYS A 22 9.28 -5.90 0.19
C CYS A 22 8.21 -5.06 0.87
N ILE A 23 7.00 -5.60 1.01
CA ILE A 23 5.89 -4.97 1.74
C ILE A 23 6.18 -4.96 3.25
N ASP A 24 6.61 -6.08 3.84
CA ASP A 24 7.01 -6.14 5.26
C ASP A 24 8.13 -5.12 5.55
N GLN A 25 9.13 -5.03 4.67
CA GLN A 25 10.19 -4.03 4.83
C GLN A 25 9.67 -2.59 4.71
N PHE A 26 8.67 -2.35 3.85
CA PHE A 26 8.04 -1.04 3.73
C PHE A 26 7.28 -0.67 5.00
N GLU A 27 6.45 -1.57 5.54
CA GLU A 27 5.70 -1.35 6.78
C GLU A 27 6.62 -1.04 7.97
N ARG A 28 7.77 -1.75 8.08
CA ARG A 28 8.80 -1.44 9.08
C ARG A 28 9.35 -0.03 8.93
N LYS A 29 9.62 0.41 7.70
CA LYS A 29 10.20 1.74 7.41
C LYS A 29 9.23 2.88 7.72
N VAL A 30 7.93 2.64 7.61
CA VAL A 30 6.89 3.63 7.96
C VAL A 30 6.39 3.51 9.40
N GLY A 31 6.96 2.57 10.18
CA GLY A 31 6.75 2.48 11.62
C GLY A 31 5.54 1.65 12.07
N VAL A 32 5.03 0.74 11.23
CA VAL A 32 3.92 -0.15 11.64
C VAL A 32 4.42 -1.13 12.73
N PRO A 33 3.71 -1.24 13.87
CA PRO A 33 4.07 -2.16 14.96
C PRO A 33 4.20 -3.62 14.52
N GLY A 34 5.05 -4.35 15.22
CA GLY A 34 5.40 -5.75 14.92
C GLY A 34 4.21 -6.68 14.63
N GLY A 35 3.17 -6.60 15.47
CA GLY A 35 1.98 -7.45 15.42
C GLY A 35 0.82 -6.94 14.55
N GLU A 36 0.96 -5.75 13.97
CA GLU A 36 -0.05 -5.15 13.08
C GLU A 36 0.34 -5.26 11.59
N ARG A 37 1.57 -5.70 11.32
CA ARG A 37 2.10 -5.87 9.96
C ARG A 37 1.50 -7.08 9.29
N SER A 38 1.17 -6.94 8.01
CA SER A 38 0.66 -8.01 7.18
C SER A 38 1.25 -7.91 5.78
N SER A 39 1.53 -9.04 5.17
CA SER A 39 2.05 -9.10 3.80
C SER A 39 1.54 -10.36 3.11
N GLU A 40 0.25 -10.62 3.28
CA GLU A 40 -0.42 -11.79 2.74
C GLU A 40 -0.38 -11.81 1.21
N TYR A 41 -0.52 -13.01 0.65
CA TYR A 41 -0.60 -13.18 -0.78
C TYR A 41 -1.83 -12.45 -1.36
N ALA A 42 -1.61 -11.68 -2.43
CA ALA A 42 -2.61 -10.80 -3.05
C ALA A 42 -3.16 -9.67 -2.15
N GLN A 43 -2.43 -9.28 -1.11
CA GLN A 43 -2.76 -8.08 -0.35
C GLN A 43 -2.31 -6.80 -1.07
N ALA A 44 -3.17 -5.78 -1.08
CA ALA A 44 -2.88 -4.46 -1.62
C ALA A 44 -2.86 -3.42 -0.49
N PHE A 45 -1.93 -2.48 -0.56
CA PHE A 45 -1.80 -1.37 0.39
C PHE A 45 -2.05 -0.05 -0.30
N PHE A 46 -2.87 0.80 0.31
CA PHE A 46 -3.12 2.16 -0.13
C PHE A 46 -2.21 3.09 0.64
N VAL A 47 -1.36 3.83 -0.08
CA VAL A 47 -0.31 4.65 0.52
C VAL A 47 -0.36 6.05 -0.06
N GLN A 48 -0.37 7.04 0.84
CA GLN A 48 -0.19 8.44 0.49
C GLN A 48 1.30 8.80 0.51
N ILE A 49 1.75 9.45 -0.56
CA ILE A 49 3.10 10.01 -0.69
C ILE A 49 2.95 11.42 -1.28
N ASP A 50 3.42 12.43 -0.57
CA ASP A 50 3.38 13.84 -1.00
C ASP A 50 4.77 14.44 -1.30
N GLY A 51 5.84 13.68 -1.05
CA GLY A 51 7.23 14.10 -1.28
C GLY A 51 7.85 14.92 -0.13
N SER A 52 7.05 15.38 0.83
CA SER A 52 7.49 16.22 1.95
C SER A 52 7.43 15.47 3.29
N HIS A 53 6.48 14.55 3.44
CA HIS A 53 6.26 13.76 4.64
C HIS A 53 6.60 12.27 4.42
N PRO A 54 6.86 11.52 5.51
CA PRO A 54 6.94 10.07 5.44
C PRO A 54 5.67 9.47 4.81
N PRO A 55 5.79 8.40 4.02
CA PRO A 55 4.63 7.73 3.44
C PRO A 55 3.65 7.30 4.53
N LYS A 56 2.36 7.53 4.29
CA LYS A 56 1.29 7.16 5.21
C LYS A 56 0.45 6.03 4.62
N ILE A 57 0.30 4.95 5.36
CA ILE A 57 -0.65 3.88 5.01
C ILE A 57 -2.06 4.38 5.31
N LEU A 58 -2.93 4.32 4.31
CA LEU A 58 -4.35 4.69 4.39
C LEU A 58 -5.22 3.48 4.72
N GLY A 59 -4.80 2.29 4.30
CA GLY A 59 -5.50 1.03 4.52
C GLY A 59 -4.91 -0.10 3.67
N SER A 60 -5.48 -1.29 3.80
CA SER A 60 -5.13 -2.43 2.97
C SER A 60 -6.36 -3.27 2.63
N LEU A 61 -6.26 -4.05 1.56
CA LEU A 61 -7.24 -5.05 1.15
C LEU A 61 -6.53 -6.39 0.95
N ASN A 62 -6.97 -7.42 1.67
CA ASN A 62 -6.50 -8.79 1.46
C ASN A 62 -7.32 -9.50 0.37
N ALA A 63 -6.88 -10.71 -0.02
CA ALA A 63 -7.49 -11.50 -1.08
C ALA A 63 -9.01 -11.75 -0.85
N GLY A 64 -9.41 -12.01 0.39
CA GLY A 64 -10.82 -12.24 0.73
C GLY A 64 -11.65 -10.96 0.63
N GLN A 65 -11.09 -9.81 1.02
CA GLN A 65 -11.75 -8.52 0.91
C GLN A 65 -11.92 -8.09 -0.55
N TRP A 66 -10.94 -8.38 -1.41
CA TRP A 66 -11.05 -8.17 -2.86
C TRP A 66 -12.27 -8.88 -3.47
N ALA A 67 -12.48 -10.15 -3.11
CA ALA A 67 -13.61 -10.94 -3.61
C ALA A 67 -14.98 -10.41 -3.14
N ASN A 68 -15.00 -9.64 -2.06
CA ASN A 68 -16.21 -9.09 -1.46
C ASN A 68 -16.44 -7.61 -1.82
N LEU A 69 -15.58 -7.00 -2.66
CA LEU A 69 -15.83 -5.67 -3.20
C LEU A 69 -17.02 -5.75 -4.15
N ASN A 70 -18.17 -5.27 -3.70
CA ASN A 70 -19.32 -5.03 -4.56
C ASN A 70 -19.37 -3.56 -4.98
N SER A 71 -19.95 -3.28 -6.15
CA SER A 71 -20.12 -1.92 -6.66
C SER A 71 -21.09 -1.06 -5.84
N GLU A 72 -21.84 -1.66 -4.92
CA GLU A 72 -22.81 -0.98 -4.06
C GLU A 72 -22.16 -0.28 -2.85
N GLN A 73 -20.98 -0.72 -2.41
CA GLN A 73 -20.25 -0.09 -1.28
C GLN A 73 -19.66 1.30 -1.59
N PHE A 74 -19.71 1.74 -2.86
CA PHE A 74 -19.10 2.99 -3.32
C PHE A 74 -20.14 4.04 -3.79
N ASN A 75 -21.44 3.79 -3.62
CA ASN A 75 -22.53 4.77 -3.79
C ASN A 75 -23.00 5.30 -2.43
#